data_AF-A0A2G2G443-F1
#
_entry.id   AF-A0A2G2G443-F1
#
_cell.length_a   1.000
_cell.length_b   1.000
_cell.length_c   1.000
_cell.angle_alpha   90.00
_cell.angle_beta   90.00
_cell.angle_gamma   90.00
#
_symmetry.space_group_name_H-M   'P 1'
#
loop_
_entity.id
_entity.type
_entity.pdbx_description
1 polymer ?
#
loop_
_entity_poly.entity_id
_entity_poly.type
_entity_poly.pdbx_seq_one_letter_code
_entity_poly.pdbx_strand_id
1 'polypeptide(L)'
;MELKLVRESAEGKPKKTDIKKVEAIVEKGNGTAIIYFDRDNSHKDLIALGEHFENSEKSFYMREVRYGLNDNDYMYEVHVL
;
A
#
# COMPACT_ATOMS: atom_id res chain seq x y z
N MET A 1 -2.01 1.43 12.92
CA MET A 1 -2.17 0.72 11.64
C MET A 1 -0.87 -0.01 11.38
N GLU A 2 -0.90 -1.33 11.24
CA GLU A 2 0.27 -2.10 10.83
C GLU A 2 0.08 -2.48 9.37
N LEU A 3 0.86 -1.88 8.47
CA LEU A 3 0.74 -2.10 7.04
C LEU A 3 1.74 -3.18 6.60
N LYS A 4 1.36 -3.99 5.61
CA LYS A 4 2.18 -5.07 5.08
C LYS A 4 2.50 -4.80 3.62
N LEU A 5 3.77 -4.58 3.31
CA LEU A 5 4.21 -4.45 1.92
C LEU A 5 4.17 -5.80 1.21
N VAL A 6 4.00 -5.74 -0.11
CA VAL A 6 4.01 -6.93 -0.97
C VAL A 6 5.26 -7.78 -0.72
N ARG A 7 5.08 -9.10 -0.75
CA ARG A 7 6.16 -10.07 -0.60
C ARG A 7 7.09 -10.03 -1.80
N GLU A 8 8.39 -10.19 -1.59
CA GLU A 8 9.37 -10.32 -2.68
C GLU A 8 9.27 -11.69 -3.40
N SER A 9 8.55 -12.66 -2.81
CA SER A 9 8.35 -13.99 -3.37
C SER A 9 7.01 -14.57 -2.89
N ALA A 10 6.38 -15.46 -3.66
CA ALA A 10 5.06 -16.02 -3.36
C ALA A 10 4.98 -16.66 -1.96
N GLU A 11 6.05 -17.31 -1.51
CA GLU A 11 6.15 -17.96 -0.20
C GLU A 11 6.81 -17.07 0.88
N GLY A 12 7.23 -15.85 0.50
CA GLY A 12 7.88 -14.91 1.40
C GLY A 12 6.93 -14.36 2.47
N LYS A 13 7.47 -13.94 3.61
CA LYS A 13 6.68 -13.21 4.61
C LYS A 13 6.53 -11.74 4.17
N PRO A 14 5.32 -11.17 4.25
CA PRO A 14 5.14 -9.77 3.89
C PRO A 14 5.89 -8.88 4.87
N LYS A 15 6.50 -7.82 4.34
CA LYS A 15 7.33 -6.92 5.15
C LYS A 15 6.43 -5.92 5.86
N LYS A 16 6.39 -5.99 7.18
CA LYS A 16 5.65 -5.02 8.01
C LYS A 16 6.28 -3.64 7.86
N THR A 17 5.43 -2.65 7.69
CA THR A 17 5.77 -1.23 7.58
C THR A 17 4.79 -0.39 8.40
N ASP A 18 5.26 0.81 8.74
CA ASP A 18 4.50 1.79 9.50
C ASP A 18 4.15 2.98 8.60
N ILE A 19 3.13 3.74 8.99
CA ILE A 19 2.71 4.96 8.26
C ILE A 19 3.87 5.94 8.06
N LYS A 20 4.73 6.12 9.06
CA LYS A 20 5.90 7.00 8.98
C LYS A 20 6.89 6.61 7.87
N LYS A 21 7.04 5.31 7.60
CA LYS A 21 7.89 4.84 6.51
C LYS A 21 7.23 5.10 5.16
N VAL A 22 5.91 4.95 5.08
CA VAL A 22 5.13 5.25 3.88
C VAL A 22 5.20 6.75 3.57
N GLU A 23 5.04 7.61 4.57
CA GLU A 23 5.24 9.07 4.45
C GLU A 23 6.64 9.39 3.93
N ALA A 24 7.68 8.80 4.53
CA ALA A 24 9.06 9.02 4.10
C ALA A 24 9.31 8.57 2.64
N ILE A 25 8.61 7.54 2.15
CA ILE A 25 8.67 7.12 0.74
C ILE A 25 8.00 8.16 -0.17
N VAL A 26 6.83 8.66 0.22
CA VAL A 26 6.09 9.70 -0.51
C VAL A 26 6.89 11.01 -0.55
N GLU A 27 7.47 11.43 0.57
CA GLU A 27 8.30 12.64 0.65
C GLU A 27 9.56 12.52 -0.21
N LYS A 28 10.22 11.35 -0.22
CA LYS A 28 11.36 11.09 -1.11
C LYS A 28 10.99 11.13 -2.59
N GLY A 29 9.74 10.82 -2.92
CA GLY A 29 9.19 10.90 -4.28
C GLY A 29 8.58 12.25 -4.63
N ASN A 30 8.98 13.33 -3.96
CA ASN A 30 8.47 14.69 -4.15
C ASN A 30 6.94 14.82 -3.97
N GLY A 31 6.34 14.05 -3.06
CA GLY A 31 4.90 14.03 -2.83
C GLY A 31 4.16 12.95 -3.62
N THR A 32 4.87 12.26 -4.53
CA THR A 32 4.30 11.19 -5.35
C THR A 32 4.95 9.83 -5.05
N ALA A 33 4.16 8.80 -4.79
CA ALA A 33 4.69 7.44 -4.68
C ALA A 33 3.66 6.38 -5.05
N ILE A 34 4.18 5.28 -5.61
CA ILE A 34 3.41 4.06 -5.89
C ILE A 34 3.90 2.98 -4.94
N ILE A 35 2.98 2.43 -4.15
CA ILE A 35 3.28 1.45 -3.11
C ILE A 35 2.40 0.24 -3.30
N TYR A 36 3.02 -0.94 -3.27
CA TYR A 36 2.32 -2.21 -3.36
C TYR A 36 2.20 -2.85 -1.98
N PHE A 37 0.96 -3.05 -1.54
CA PHE A 37 0.60 -3.69 -0.28
C PHE A 37 0.14 -5.12 -0.50
N ASP A 38 0.45 -5.99 0.45
CA ASP A 38 0.05 -7.39 0.42
C ASP A 38 -1.47 -7.52 0.62
N ARG A 39 -2.07 -8.56 0.03
CA ARG A 39 -3.48 -8.90 0.24
C ARG A 39 -3.84 -9.19 1.70
N ASP A 40 -2.85 -9.53 2.53
CA ASP A 40 -3.02 -9.82 3.96
C ASP A 40 -3.19 -8.54 4.82
N ASN A 41 -3.30 -7.36 4.20
CA ASN A 41 -3.71 -6.13 4.87
C ASN A 41 -5.21 -6.13 5.14
N SER A 42 -5.57 -5.54 6.27
CA SER A 42 -6.96 -5.20 6.56
C SER A 42 -7.37 -4.02 5.68
N HIS A 43 -8.50 -4.16 4.99
CA HIS A 43 -9.06 -3.10 4.15
C HIS A 43 -9.27 -1.78 4.92
N LYS A 44 -9.59 -1.87 6.22
CA LYS A 44 -9.73 -0.70 7.10
C LYS A 44 -8.43 0.09 7.27
N ASP A 45 -7.30 -0.60 7.38
CA ASP A 45 -5.99 0.06 7.53
C ASP A 45 -5.57 0.77 6.23
N LEU A 46 -5.95 0.24 5.07
CA LEU A 46 -5.70 0.87 3.76
C LEU A 46 -6.59 2.10 3.53
N ILE A 47 -7.87 2.04 3.92
CA ILE A 47 -8.76 3.21 3.87
C ILE A 47 -8.23 4.31 4.79
N ALA A 48 -7.85 3.98 6.02
CA ALA A 48 -7.31 4.95 6.96
C ALA A 48 -5.97 5.55 6.49
N LEU A 49 -5.18 4.81 5.72
CA LEU A 49 -4.01 5.36 5.02
C LEU A 49 -4.40 6.39 3.97
N GLY A 50 -5.44 6.10 3.19
CA GLY A 50 -6.00 7.04 2.21
C GLY A 50 -6.50 8.32 2.87
N GLU A 51 -7.33 8.19 3.90
CA GLU A 51 -7.85 9.33 4.67
C GLU A 51 -6.72 10.19 5.26
N HIS A 52 -5.63 9.58 5.73
CA HIS A 52 -4.47 10.31 6.24
C HIS A 52 -3.80 11.18 5.16
N PHE A 53 -3.66 10.65 3.94
CA PHE A 53 -3.07 11.40 2.82
C PHE A 53 -4.02 12.44 2.22
N GLU A 54 -5.31 12.14 2.13
CA GLU A 54 -6.33 13.10 1.68
C GLU A 54 -6.43 14.30 2.64
N ASN A 55 -6.36 14.06 3.96
CA ASN A 55 -6.25 15.14 4.96
C ASN A 55 -4.96 15.96 4.83
N SER A 56 -3.94 15.43 4.15
CA SER A 56 -2.67 16.11 3.86
C SER A 56 -2.65 16.76 2.46
N GLU A 57 -3.82 17.00 1.86
CA GLU A 57 -4.03 17.55 0.52
C GLU A 57 -3.38 16.73 -0.63
N LYS A 58 -3.14 15.44 -0.40
CA LYS A 58 -2.64 14.51 -1.42
C LYS A 58 -3.77 13.66 -1.98
N SER A 59 -3.73 13.39 -3.28
CA SER A 59 -4.68 12.47 -3.91
C SER A 59 -4.28 11.03 -3.62
N PHE A 60 -5.25 10.21 -3.24
CA PHE A 60 -5.04 8.79 -2.95
C PHE A 60 -5.87 7.93 -3.91
N TYR A 61 -5.20 7.02 -4.63
CA TYR A 61 -5.87 6.04 -5.47
C TYR A 61 -5.42 4.65 -5.06
N MET A 62 -6.38 3.73 -4.91
CA MET A 62 -6.11 2.34 -4.60
C MET A 62 -6.81 1.44 -5.61
N ARG A 63 -6.12 0.41 -6.07
CA ARG A 63 -6.72 -0.67 -6.88
C ARG A 63 -6.15 -2.03 -6.51
N GLU A 64 -6.89 -3.08 -6.85
CA GLU A 64 -6.44 -4.46 -6.72
C GLU A 64 -5.77 -4.89 -8.03
N VAL A 65 -4.50 -5.32 -7.94
CA VAL A 65 -3.72 -5.82 -9.06
C VAL A 65 -3.58 -7.33 -8.91
N ARG A 66 -4.18 -8.07 -9.85
CA ARG A 66 -4.06 -9.53 -9.94
C ARG A 66 -2.80 -9.91 -10.71
N TYR A 67 -2.00 -10.81 -10.16
CA TYR A 67 -0.75 -11.30 -10.77
C TYR A 67 -0.81 -12.80 -11.12
N GLY A 68 -1.88 -13.49 -10.74
CA GLY A 68 -2.10 -14.90 -11.05
C GLY A 68 -3.54 -15.19 -11.47
N LEU A 69 -3.78 -16.45 -11.82
CA LEU A 69 -5.10 -16.93 -12.21
C LEU A 69 -5.98 -17.27 -11.01
N ASN A 70 -5.40 -17.43 -9.80
CA ASN A 70 -6.19 -17.67 -8.61
C ASN A 70 -6.80 -16.36 -8.09
N ASP A 71 -8.01 -16.43 -7.54
CA ASP A 71 -8.63 -15.28 -6.85
C ASP A 71 -7.82 -14.77 -5.66
N ASN A 72 -6.88 -15.57 -5.16
CA ASN A 72 -5.97 -15.20 -4.09
C ASN A 72 -4.69 -14.50 -4.56
N ASP A 73 -4.41 -14.48 -5.86
CA ASP A 73 -3.17 -13.94 -6.42
C ASP A 73 -3.35 -12.47 -6.78
N TYR A 74 -3.56 -11.64 -5.76
CA TYR A 74 -3.69 -10.20 -5.92
C TYR A 74 -2.89 -9.43 -4.86
N MET A 75 -2.64 -8.16 -5.15
CA MET A 75 -2.02 -7.18 -4.26
C MET A 75 -2.73 -5.84 -4.40
N TYR A 76 -2.60 -4.98 -3.41
CA TYR A 76 -3.14 -3.63 -3.46
C TYR A 76 -2.07 -2.68 -4.01
N GLU A 77 -2.37 -1.99 -5.10
CA GLU A 77 -1.55 -0.90 -5.61
C GLU A 77 -2.15 0.41 -5.14
N VAL A 78 -1.32 1.22 -4.46
CA VAL A 78 -1.70 2.51 -3.90
C VAL A 78 -0.85 3.59 -4.53
N HIS A 79 -1.49 4.60 -5.10
CA HIS A 79 -0.87 5.79 -5.64
C HIS A 79 -1.18 6.95 -4.70
N VAL A 80 -0.14 7.61 -4.23
CA VAL A 80 -0.22 8.89 -3.53
C VAL A 80 0.34 9.95 -4.47
N LEU A 81 -0.41 11.03 -4.71
CA LEU A 81 -0.06 12.12 -5.64
C LEU A 81 -0.24 13.50 -5.01
#